data_AF-A0A6C0GH84-F1
#
_entry.id   AF-A0A6C0GH84-F1
#
_cell.length_a   1.000
_cell.length_b   1.000
_cell.length_c   1.000
_cell.angle_alpha   90.00
_cell.angle_beta   90.00
_cell.angle_gamma   90.00
#
_symmetry.space_group_name_H-M   'P 1'
#
loop_
_entity.id
_entity.type
_entity.pdbx_description
1 polymer ?
#
loop_
_entity_poly.entity_id
_entity_poly.type
_entity_poly.pdbx_seq_one_letter_code
_entity_poly.pdbx_strand_id
1 'polypeptide(L)' 'MPVNFRLYDKASSKTKNDYFQEMLKELLSWGLQPKTVTGDSWYASTTNFKFLRNQELSFLFGIEKLYHFYAAR' A
#
# COMPACT_ATOMS: atom_id res chain seq x y z
N MET A 1 -6.76 -3.18 -18.43
CA MET A 1 -5.29 -3.12 -18.59
C MET A 1 -4.71 -2.52 -17.32
N PRO A 2 -3.66 -3.10 -16.68
CA PRO A 2 -3.03 -2.47 -15.53
C PRO A 2 -2.35 -1.16 -15.94
N VAL A 3 -2.47 -0.13 -15.10
CA VAL A 3 -1.91 1.21 -15.37
C VAL A 3 -0.44 1.30 -14.93
N ASN A 4 -0.07 0.65 -13.83
CA ASN A 4 1.29 0.50 -13.34
C ASN A 4 1.41 -0.85 -12.62
N PHE A 5 2.51 -1.58 -12.81
CA PHE A 5 2.78 -2.85 -12.15
C PHE A 5 4.25 -2.92 -11.73
N ARG A 6 4.54 -3.68 -10.67
CA ARG A 6 5.88 -3.86 -10.15
C ARG A 6 6.18 -5.33 -9.91
N LEU A 7 7.41 -5.73 -10.21
CA LEU A 7 7.93 -7.04 -9.88
C LEU A 7 8.69 -6.94 -8.56
N TYR A 8 8.37 -7.84 -7.64
CA TYR A 8 9.03 -7.89 -6.34
C TYR A 8 10.39 -8.57 -6.48
N ASP A 9 11.46 -7.82 -6.25
CA ASP A 9 12.82 -8.35 -6.18
C ASP A 9 13.25 -8.61 -4.74
N LYS A 10 13.47 -9.90 -4.42
CA LYS A 10 13.93 -10.38 -3.11
C LYS A 10 15.37 -9.99 -2.80
N ALA A 11 16.20 -9.70 -3.81
CA ALA A 11 17.56 -9.23 -3.60
C ALA A 11 17.60 -7.74 -3.23
N SER A 12 16.51 -7.01 -3.48
CA SER A 12 16.39 -5.60 -3.08
C SER A 12 16.13 -5.47 -1.58
N SER A 13 16.61 -4.38 -0.97
CA SER A 13 16.29 -4.01 0.41
C SER A 13 14.88 -3.41 0.55
N LYS A 14 14.07 -3.41 -0.51
CA LYS A 14 12.73 -2.80 -0.52
C LYS A 14 11.69 -3.78 0.02
N THR A 15 10.86 -3.27 0.92
CA THR A 15 9.67 -3.97 1.40
C THR A 15 8.52 -3.81 0.40
N LYS A 16 7.49 -4.65 0.52
CA LYS A 16 6.23 -4.48 -0.23
C LYS A 16 5.63 -3.08 -0.11
N ASN A 17 5.80 -2.44 1.06
CA ASN A 17 5.27 -1.10 1.32
C ASN A 17 6.03 -0.05 0.52
N ASP A 18 7.35 -0.21 0.38
CA ASP A 18 8.17 0.70 -0.45
C ASP A 18 7.73 0.62 -1.91
N TYR A 19 7.55 -0.60 -2.43
CA TYR A 19 7.04 -0.82 -3.78
C TYR A 19 5.66 -0.16 -4.00
N PHE A 20 4.74 -0.33 -3.05
CA PHE A 20 3.41 0.29 -3.11
C PHE A 20 3.47 1.82 -3.12
N GLN A 21 4.25 2.41 -2.21
CA GLN A 21 4.33 3.87 -2.08
C GLN A 21 4.99 4.50 -3.30
N GLU A 22 6.05 3.88 -3.82
CA GLU A 22 6.70 4.35 -5.04
C GLU A 22 5.75 4.25 -6.24
N MET A 23 5.00 3.15 -6.38
CA MET A 23 3.99 3.00 -7.44
C MET A 23 2.95 4.12 -7.37
N LEU A 24 2.42 4.39 -6.17
CA LEU A 24 1.39 5.41 -6.02
C LEU A 24 1.94 6.81 -6.30
N LYS A 25 3.14 7.15 -5.82
CA LYS A 25 3.79 8.43 -6.12
C LYS A 25 3.96 8.65 -7.61
N GLU A 26 4.36 7.61 -8.34
CA GLU A 26 4.53 7.66 -9.79
C GLU A 26 3.19 7.83 -10.51
N LEU A 27 2.13 7.12 -10.10
CA LEU A 27 0.79 7.33 -10.66
C LEU A 27 0.29 8.76 -10.42
N LEU A 28 0.49 9.31 -9.23
CA LEU A 28 0.12 10.69 -8.91
C LEU A 28 0.94 11.69 -9.73
N SER A 29 2.24 11.43 -9.96
CA SER A 29 3.08 12.30 -10.79
C SER A 29 2.72 12.27 -12.27
N TRP A 30 2.08 11.20 -12.75
CA TRP A 30 1.47 11.14 -14.08
C TRP A 30 0.19 11.99 -14.19
N GLY A 31 -0.27 12.59 -13.09
CA GLY A 31 -1.48 13.39 -13.05
C GLY A 31 -2.75 12.59 -12.75
N LEU A 32 -2.62 11.33 -12.33
CA LEU A 32 -3.77 10.58 -11.83
C LEU A 32 -4.28 11.24 -10.55
N GLN A 33 -5.57 11.53 -10.48
CA GLN A 33 -6.22 12.15 -9.32
C GLN A 33 -7.26 11.19 -8.71
N PRO A 34 -6.83 10.08 -8.09
CA PRO A 34 -7.76 9.17 -7.46
C PRO A 34 -8.36 9.81 -6.21
N LYS A 35 -9.65 9.60 -5.96
CA LYS A 35 -10.28 9.99 -4.68
C LYS A 35 -10.02 8.96 -3.58
N THR A 36 -9.97 7.69 -3.97
CA THR A 36 -9.89 6.55 -3.04
C THR A 36 -8.93 5.51 -3.57
N VAL A 37 -8.11 4.93 -2.69
CA VAL A 37 -7.27 3.76 -2.96
C VAL A 37 -7.89 2.54 -2.29
N THR A 38 -8.06 1.46 -3.05
CA THR A 38 -8.52 0.16 -2.52
C THR A 38 -7.41 -0.88 -2.64
N GLY A 39 -7.21 -1.72 -1.63
CA GLY A 39 -6.21 -2.78 -1.68
C GLY A 39 -6.52 -3.97 -0.78
N ASP A 40 -5.82 -5.07 -1.00
CA ASP A 40 -5.93 -6.26 -0.16
C ASP A 40 -5.19 -6.09 1.19
N SER A 41 -5.40 -7.04 2.10
CA SER A 41 -4.81 -7.04 3.44
C SER A 41 -3.29 -7.05 3.48
N TRP A 42 -2.62 -7.48 2.41
CA TRP A 42 -1.17 -7.53 2.36
C TRP A 42 -0.55 -6.14 2.45
N TYR A 43 -1.25 -5.10 1.98
CA TYR A 43 -0.82 -3.71 2.05
C TYR A 43 -1.43 -2.94 3.23
N ALA A 44 -2.27 -3.58 4.05
CA ALA A 44 -2.92 -3.00 5.22
C ALA A 44 -1.94 -2.78 6.39
N SER A 45 -1.05 -1.80 6.25
CA SER A 45 -0.04 -1.44 7.25
C SER A 45 -0.18 0.01 7.70
N THR A 46 0.20 0.29 8.95
CA THR A 46 0.21 1.65 9.50
C THR A 46 1.10 2.59 8.69
N THR A 47 2.20 2.09 8.12
CA THR A 47 3.09 2.84 7.22
C THR A 47 2.34 3.31 5.97
N ASN A 48 1.61 2.41 5.30
CA ASN A 48 0.86 2.79 4.09
C ASN A 48 -0.33 3.68 4.40
N PHE A 49 -1.01 3.48 5.53
CA PHE A 49 -2.14 4.34 5.94
C PHE A 49 -1.70 5.76 6.24
N LYS A 50 -0.57 5.95 6.93
CA LYS A 50 0.01 7.28 7.16
C LYS A 50 0.42 7.92 5.84
N PHE A 51 1.03 7.16 4.94
CA PHE A 51 1.41 7.66 3.63
C PHE A 51 0.19 8.13 2.81
N LEU A 52 -0.86 7.30 2.70
CA LEU A 52 -2.09 7.64 1.97
C LEU A 52 -2.79 8.88 2.55
N ARG A 53 -2.86 8.98 3.89
CA ARG A 53 -3.39 10.15 4.57
C ARG A 53 -2.60 11.43 4.23
N ASN A 54 -1.27 11.34 4.14
CA ASN A 54 -0.43 12.47 3.77
C ASN A 54 -0.55 12.88 2.30
N GLN A 55 -1.11 12.01 1.44
CA GLN A 55 -1.48 12.34 0.06
C GLN A 55 -2.94 12.82 -0.05
N GLU A 56 -3.63 13.01 1.08
CA GLU A 56 -5.06 13.38 1.14
C GLU A 56 -6.00 12.38 0.46
N LEU A 57 -5.58 11.12 0.37
CA LEU A 57 -6.36 10.05 -0.26
C LEU A 57 -7.22 9.31 0.77
N SER A 58 -8.48 9.06 0.42
CA SER A 58 -9.31 8.09 1.13
C SER A 58 -8.81 6.67 0.84
N PHE A 59 -9.02 5.72 1.75
CA PHE A 59 -8.65 4.34 1.49
C PHE A 59 -9.54 3.29 2.14
N LEU A 60 -9.64 2.13 1.48
CA LEU A 60 -10.30 0.94 1.97
C LEU A 60 -9.39 -0.27 1.74
N PHE A 61 -8.98 -0.93 2.82
CA PHE A 61 -8.13 -2.11 2.73
C PHE A 61 -8.79 -3.31 3.39
N GLY A 62 -8.55 -4.50 2.83
CA GLY A 62 -8.90 -5.76 3.48
C GLY A 62 -8.21 -5.89 4.84
N ILE A 63 -8.87 -6.54 5.80
CA ILE A 63 -8.26 -6.88 7.08
C ILE A 63 -8.09 -8.40 7.10
N GLU A 64 -6.89 -8.85 7.41
CA GLU A 64 -6.59 -10.27 7.56
C GLU A 64 -6.23 -10.58 9.01
N LYS A 65 -6.64 -11.77 9.46
CA LYS A 65 -6.31 -12.29 10.79
C LYS A 65 -4.81 -12.57 10.87
N LEU A 66 -4.04 -11.66 11.46
CA LEU A 66 -2.72 -12.00 11.98
C LEU A 66 -2.91 -12.83 13.25
N TYR A 67 -2.60 -14.13 13.19
CA TYR A 67 -2.66 -15.07 14.32
C TYR A 67 -1.85 -14.62 15.55
N HIS A 68 -0.99 -13.60 15.43
CA HIS A 68 -0.21 -13.05 16.55
C HIS A 68 -0.99 -12.15 17.52
N PHE A 69 -2.23 -11.73 17.22
CA PHE A 69 -3.00 -10.89 18.14
C PHE A 69 -3.55 -11.63 19.38
N TYR A 70 -3.54 -12.96 19.40
CA TYR A 70 -4.03 -13.76 20.53
C TYR A 70 -2.95 -14.15 21.54
N ALA A 71 -1.66 -13.84 21.29
CA ALA A 71 -0.57 -14.19 22.20
C ALA A 71 -0.21 -13.09 23.22
N ALA A 72 -0.97 -12.00 23.26
CA ALA A 72 -0.77 -10.87 24.18
C ALA A 72 -2.00 -10.65 25.09
N ARG A 73 -2.57 -11.74 25.61
CA ARG A 73 -3.56 -11.71 26.69
C ARG A 73 -3.26 -12.79 27.71
#